data_AF-A0A8D8AAT7-F1
#
_entry.id   AF-A0A8D8AAT7-F1
#
_cell.length_a   1.000
_cell.length_b   1.000
_cell.length_c   1.000
_cell.angle_alpha   90.00
_cell.angle_beta   90.00
_cell.angle_gamma   90.00
#
_symmetry.space_group_name_H-M   'P 1'
#
loop_
_entity.id
_entity.type
_entity.pdbx_description
1 polymer ?
#
loop_
_entity_poly.entity_id
_entity_poly.type
_entity_poly.pdbx_seq_one_letter_code
_entity_poly.pdbx_strand_id
1 'polypeptide(L)'
;MAEQMNGSVKTDGRILPADSYTTTDPTKPVKLRLASEGVASLDPLSVPDLMNRTVRDYPDHPAMMYKNAQKVWTPITYKEYQQRVHKMAKVFIKLGLEPHHTVSVLAFNS
;
A
#
# COMPACT_ATOMS: atom_id res chain seq x y z
N MET A 1 5.03 9.74 38.62
CA MET A 1 3.81 9.55 37.81
C MET A 1 4.17 10.00 36.41
N ALA A 2 4.44 9.04 35.51
CA ALA A 2 4.90 9.34 34.16
C ALA A 2 3.69 9.49 33.23
N GLU A 3 3.69 10.60 32.54
CA GLU A 3 2.75 11.07 31.53
C GLU A 3 2.62 10.06 30.39
N GLN A 4 1.41 9.56 30.16
CA GLN A 4 1.10 8.76 28.97
C GLN A 4 1.10 9.69 27.77
N MET A 5 2.20 9.70 27.02
CA MET A 5 2.31 10.33 25.71
C MET A 5 1.38 9.62 24.72
N ASN A 6 0.13 10.06 24.68
CA ASN A 6 -0.85 9.62 23.70
C ASN A 6 -0.54 10.34 22.38
N GLY A 7 0.45 9.83 21.65
CA GLY A 7 0.71 10.20 20.27
C GLY A 7 -0.47 9.73 19.44
N SER A 8 -1.51 10.54 19.34
CA SER A 8 -2.65 10.30 18.47
C SER A 8 -2.16 10.37 17.03
N VAL A 9 -1.77 9.22 16.48
CA VAL A 9 -1.60 9.02 15.04
C VAL A 9 -2.89 9.55 14.42
N LYS A 10 -2.79 10.51 13.50
CA LYS A 10 -3.97 11.01 12.76
C LYS A 10 -4.51 9.84 11.95
N THR A 11 -5.50 9.15 12.51
CA THR A 11 -6.18 8.05 11.83
C THR A 11 -7.20 8.70 10.91
N ASP A 12 -6.96 8.68 9.60
CA ASP A 12 -7.94 9.02 8.57
C ASP A 12 -9.10 8.00 8.49
N GLY A 13 -9.38 7.30 9.60
CA GLY A 13 -10.26 6.14 9.68
C GLY A 13 -9.62 4.80 9.30
N ARG A 14 -8.38 4.75 8.78
CA ARG A 14 -7.78 3.49 8.29
C ARG A 14 -7.03 2.66 9.33
N ILE A 15 -6.61 3.28 10.44
CA ILE A 15 -5.99 2.55 11.56
C ILE A 15 -7.06 2.34 12.61
N LEU A 16 -7.38 1.07 12.86
CA LEU A 16 -8.38 0.66 13.83
C LEU A 16 -7.71 0.20 15.14
N PRO A 17 -8.35 0.43 16.30
CA PRO A 17 -7.83 -0.08 17.57
C PRO A 17 -7.83 -1.61 17.58
N ALA A 18 -6.78 -2.19 18.16
CA ALA A 18 -6.62 -3.63 18.31
C ALA A 18 -5.68 -3.98 19.46
N ASP A 19 -6.00 -5.05 20.19
CA ASP A 19 -5.21 -5.53 21.33
C ASP A 19 -4.34 -6.76 20.99
N SER A 20 -4.73 -7.54 19.98
CA SER A 20 -4.00 -8.74 19.55
C SER A 20 -3.02 -8.43 18.42
N TYR A 21 -1.81 -9.00 18.48
CA TYR A 21 -0.80 -8.87 17.42
C TYR A 21 -1.02 -9.81 16.22
N THR A 22 -1.95 -10.77 16.33
CA THR A 22 -2.27 -11.74 15.28
C THR A 22 -3.76 -12.05 15.26
N THR A 23 -4.27 -12.45 14.11
CA THR A 23 -5.66 -12.92 13.92
C THR A 23 -5.69 -13.92 12.76
N THR A 24 -6.63 -14.86 12.78
CA THR A 24 -7.00 -15.70 11.64
C THR A 24 -8.30 -15.23 10.97
N ASP A 25 -8.99 -14.26 11.58
CA ASP A 25 -10.19 -13.64 11.04
C ASP A 25 -9.78 -12.43 10.18
N PRO A 26 -9.99 -12.45 8.86
CA PRO A 26 -9.54 -11.40 7.95
C PRO A 26 -10.27 -10.07 8.16
N THR A 27 -11.39 -10.06 8.89
CA THR A 27 -12.18 -8.84 9.17
C THR A 27 -11.69 -8.10 10.41
N LYS A 28 -10.84 -8.72 11.25
CA LYS A 28 -10.36 -8.12 12.49
C LYS A 28 -9.04 -7.39 12.29
N PRO A 29 -8.89 -6.18 12.86
CA PRO A 29 -7.61 -5.49 12.86
C PRO A 29 -6.60 -6.18 13.78
N VAL A 30 -5.32 -5.87 13.58
CA VAL A 30 -4.22 -6.31 14.45
C VAL A 30 -3.48 -5.10 15.02
N LYS A 31 -2.94 -5.28 16.23
CA LYS A 31 -2.15 -4.26 16.90
C LYS A 31 -0.86 -3.99 16.12
N LEU A 32 -0.67 -2.74 15.71
CA LEU A 32 0.57 -2.31 15.07
C LEU A 32 1.71 -2.27 16.11
N ARG A 33 2.90 -2.67 15.68
CA ARG A 33 4.13 -2.63 16.50
C ARG A 33 4.80 -1.28 16.31
N LEU A 34 4.37 -0.29 17.08
CA LEU A 34 4.94 1.06 17.08
C LEU A 34 5.92 1.22 18.23
N ALA A 35 6.97 2.01 18.03
CA ALA A 35 7.97 2.35 19.04
C ALA A 35 8.13 3.88 19.14
N SER A 36 8.74 4.37 20.22
CA SER A 36 9.03 5.80 20.38
C SER A 36 10.19 6.28 19.49
N GLU A 37 11.07 5.37 19.07
CA GLU A 37 12.29 5.68 18.32
C GLU A 37 12.54 4.67 17.19
N GLY A 38 13.38 5.07 16.23
CA GLY A 38 13.77 4.25 15.08
C GLY A 38 12.70 4.14 13.99
N VAL A 39 12.83 3.16 13.09
CA VAL A 39 11.91 3.00 11.96
C VAL A 39 10.46 2.73 12.41
N ALA A 40 10.30 2.10 13.57
CA ALA A 40 8.99 1.80 14.14
C ALA A 40 8.27 3.00 14.78
N SER A 41 8.91 4.18 14.84
CA SER A 41 8.25 5.43 15.25
C SER A 41 7.66 6.23 14.09
N LEU A 42 7.91 5.80 12.85
CA LEU A 42 7.33 6.43 11.67
C LEU A 42 5.82 6.16 11.62
N ASP A 43 5.06 7.17 11.21
CA ASP A 43 3.63 7.03 11.00
C ASP A 43 3.35 5.88 10.00
N PRO A 44 2.41 4.97 10.31
CA PRO A 44 2.04 3.91 9.39
C PRO A 44 1.54 4.48 8.06
N LEU A 45 2.03 3.93 6.96
CA LEU A 45 1.68 4.35 5.62
C LEU A 45 1.24 3.13 4.81
N SER A 46 0.06 3.19 4.20
CA SER A 46 -0.41 2.12 3.32
C SER A 46 0.35 2.14 1.99
N VAL A 47 0.45 0.99 1.32
CA VAL A 47 1.09 0.89 -0.02
C VAL A 47 0.43 1.84 -1.05
N PRO A 48 -0.92 1.95 -1.13
CA PRO A 48 -1.55 2.94 -2.00
C PRO A 48 -1.21 4.40 -1.64
N ASP A 49 -1.12 4.75 -0.35
CA ASP A 49 -0.75 6.11 0.06
C ASP A 49 0.69 6.45 -0.29
N LEU A 50 1.60 5.48 -0.12
CA LEU A 50 2.97 5.61 -0.57
C LEU A 50 3.04 5.87 -2.08
N MET A 51 2.28 5.11 -2.88
CA MET A 51 2.21 5.33 -4.33
C MET A 51 1.68 6.73 -4.67
N ASN A 52 0.61 7.18 -4.01
CA ASN A 52 0.04 8.51 -4.22
C ASN A 52 1.04 9.62 -3.87
N ARG A 53 1.77 9.47 -2.76
CA ARG A 53 2.84 10.39 -2.37
C ARG A 53 3.95 10.43 -3.41
N THR A 54 4.43 9.27 -3.87
CA THR A 54 5.51 9.20 -4.86
C THR A 54 5.10 9.79 -6.21
N VAL A 55 3.88 9.54 -6.68
CA VAL A 55 3.37 10.13 -7.92
C VAL A 55 3.21 11.64 -7.81
N ARG A 56 2.77 12.15 -6.65
CA ARG A 56 2.67 13.59 -6.41
C ARG A 56 4.03 14.26 -6.49
N ASP A 57 5.04 13.67 -5.86
CA ASP A 57 6.37 14.27 -5.71
C ASP A 57 7.26 14.04 -6.96
N TYR A 58 7.10 12.90 -7.65
CA TYR A 58 7.98 12.43 -8.73
C TYR A 58 7.22 11.74 -9.89
N PRO A 59 6.22 12.40 -10.52
CA PRO A 59 5.31 11.75 -11.46
C PRO A 59 6.00 11.16 -12.69
N ASP A 60 6.98 11.89 -13.24
CA ASP A 60 7.65 11.55 -14.51
C ASP A 60 8.96 10.76 -14.31
N HIS A 61 9.32 10.46 -13.07
CA HIS A 61 10.48 9.60 -12.78
C HIS A 61 10.19 8.14 -13.16
N PRO A 62 11.19 7.39 -13.67
CA PRO A 62 11.02 5.97 -13.95
C PRO A 62 10.69 5.17 -12.69
N ALA A 63 9.58 4.44 -12.72
CA ALA A 63 9.16 3.53 -11.65
C ALA A 63 9.65 2.10 -11.90
N MET A 64 9.69 1.67 -13.17
CA MET A 64 10.10 0.33 -13.57
C MET A 64 10.65 0.34 -15.00
N MET A 65 11.60 -0.56 -15.28
CA MET A 65 12.07 -0.88 -16.62
C MET A 65 11.58 -2.28 -16.98
N TYR A 66 11.02 -2.47 -18.16
CA TYR A 66 10.59 -3.79 -18.64
C TYR A 66 10.98 -4.01 -20.10
N LYS A 67 11.07 -5.26 -20.53
CA LYS A 67 11.30 -5.59 -21.95
C LYS A 67 9.97 -5.64 -22.66
N ASN A 68 9.76 -4.76 -23.64
CA ASN A 68 8.54 -4.78 -24.45
C ASN A 68 8.52 -5.99 -25.41
N ALA A 69 7.43 -6.13 -26.19
CA ALA A 69 7.27 -7.22 -27.14
C ALA A 69 8.39 -7.29 -28.21
N GLN A 70 9.02 -6.15 -28.49
CA GLN A 70 10.16 -6.02 -29.40
C GLN A 70 11.52 -6.24 -28.69
N LYS A 71 11.52 -6.74 -27.44
CA LYS A 71 12.69 -6.98 -26.59
C LYS A 71 13.52 -5.72 -26.25
N VAL A 72 12.91 -4.54 -26.34
CA VAL A 72 13.55 -3.26 -26.00
C VAL A 72 13.20 -2.88 -24.56
N TRP A 73 14.23 -2.52 -23.78
CA TRP A 73 14.04 -1.98 -22.44
C TRP A 73 13.32 -0.65 -22.51
N THR A 74 12.14 -0.59 -21.91
CA THR A 74 11.26 0.57 -21.93
C THR A 74 10.96 0.99 -20.49
N PRO A 75 11.12 2.28 -20.12
CA PRO A 75 10.69 2.77 -18.83
C PRO A 75 9.16 2.88 -18.77
N ILE A 76 8.61 2.81 -17.56
CA ILE A 76 7.30 3.33 -17.22
C ILE A 76 7.47 4.32 -16.07
N THR A 77 6.80 5.47 -16.15
CA THR A 77 6.85 6.48 -15.08
C THR A 77 5.97 6.11 -13.89
N TYR A 78 6.19 6.72 -12.72
CA TYR A 78 5.32 6.52 -11.56
C TYR A 78 3.86 6.86 -11.87
N LYS A 79 3.61 7.95 -12.61
CA LYS A 79 2.27 8.36 -13.03
C LYS A 79 1.60 7.31 -13.92
N GLU A 80 2.31 6.81 -14.93
CA GLU A 80 1.78 5.76 -15.82
C GLU A 80 1.54 4.45 -15.06
N TYR A 81 2.44 4.10 -14.14
CA TYR A 81 2.30 2.90 -13.33
C TYR A 81 1.05 2.96 -12.43
N GLN A 82 0.84 4.07 -11.73
CA GLN A 82 -0.37 4.28 -10.92
C GLN A 82 -1.64 4.23 -11.76
N GLN A 83 -1.65 4.82 -12.96
CA GLN A 83 -2.79 4.73 -13.87
C GLN A 83 -3.11 3.28 -14.25
N ARG A 84 -2.09 2.44 -14.52
CA ARG A 84 -2.29 1.00 -14.80
C ARG A 84 -2.85 0.26 -13.58
N VAL A 85 -2.32 0.55 -12.38
CA VAL A 85 -2.84 -0.02 -11.12
C VAL A 85 -4.30 0.36 -10.90
N HIS A 86 -4.66 1.65 -11.02
CA HIS A 86 -6.04 2.11 -10.88
C HIS A 86 -6.98 1.51 -11.93
N LYS A 87 -6.52 1.34 -13.17
CA LYS A 87 -7.31 0.67 -14.21
C LYS A 87 -7.64 -0.76 -13.81
N MET A 88 -6.64 -1.52 -13.34
CA MET A 88 -6.85 -2.89 -12.90
C MET A 88 -7.73 -2.97 -11.63
N ALA A 89 -7.52 -2.08 -10.66
CA ALA A 89 -8.36 -2.00 -9.46
C ALA A 89 -9.85 -1.81 -9.80
N LYS A 90 -10.16 -0.91 -10.75
CA LYS A 90 -11.54 -0.73 -11.25
C LYS A 90 -12.11 -1.98 -11.90
N VAL A 91 -11.29 -2.75 -12.62
CA VAL A 91 -11.70 -4.03 -13.21
C VAL A 91 -12.03 -5.04 -12.10
N PHE A 92 -11.18 -5.18 -11.09
CA PHE A 92 -11.45 -6.08 -9.97
C PHE A 92 -12.75 -5.74 -9.23
N ILE A 93 -12.98 -4.46 -8.93
CA ILE A 93 -14.24 -4.01 -8.31
C ILE A 93 -15.43 -4.38 -9.20
N LYS A 94 -15.33 -4.15 -10.51
CA LYS A 94 -16.39 -4.51 -11.48
C LYS A 94 -16.65 -6.03 -11.54
N LEU A 95 -15.62 -6.84 -11.32
CA LEU A 95 -15.73 -8.31 -11.29
C LEU A 95 -16.22 -8.84 -9.93
N GLY A 96 -16.51 -7.98 -8.95
CA GLY A 96 -17.04 -8.37 -7.63
C GLY A 96 -15.98 -8.62 -6.56
N LEU A 97 -14.77 -8.05 -6.70
CA LEU A 97 -13.80 -8.08 -5.61
C LEU A 97 -14.22 -7.12 -4.48
N GLU A 98 -14.40 -7.67 -3.28
CA GLU A 98 -14.82 -6.96 -2.08
C GLU A 98 -13.67 -6.92 -1.04
N PRO A 99 -13.75 -6.04 -0.02
CA PRO A 99 -12.80 -6.07 1.10
C PRO A 99 -12.66 -7.49 1.68
N HIS A 100 -11.43 -7.88 2.02
CA HIS A 100 -11.09 -9.20 2.59
C HIS A 100 -11.22 -10.40 1.64
N HIS A 101 -11.62 -10.20 0.38
CA HIS A 101 -11.51 -11.24 -0.65
C HIS A 101 -10.06 -11.38 -1.15
N THR A 102 -9.73 -12.55 -1.68
CA THR A 102 -8.39 -12.89 -2.15
C THR A 102 -8.35 -13.07 -3.67
N VAL A 103 -7.29 -12.58 -4.30
CA VAL A 103 -6.97 -12.84 -5.72
C VAL A 103 -5.64 -13.58 -5.80
N SER A 104 -5.62 -14.74 -6.46
CA SER A 104 -4.38 -15.46 -6.77
C SER A 104 -3.73 -14.86 -8.01
N VAL A 105 -2.45 -14.48 -7.91
CA VAL A 105 -1.67 -13.95 -9.04
C VAL A 105 -0.64 -15.00 -9.46
N LEU A 106 -0.78 -15.48 -10.69
CA LEU A 106 0.21 -16.34 -11.35
C LEU A 106 0.79 -15.57 -12.54
N ALA A 107 2.01 -15.07 -12.40
CA ALA A 107 2.66 -14.25 -13.41
C ALA A 107 4.18 -14.52 -13.45
N PHE A 108 4.78 -14.25 -14.60
CA PHE A 108 6.24 -14.24 -14.78
C PHE A 108 6.77 -12.81 -14.59
N ASN A 109 8.05 -12.67 -14.26
CA ASN A 109 8.69 -11.36 -14.25
C ASN A 109 8.78 -10.87 -15.70
N SER A 110 7.86 -9.97 -16.06
CA SER A 110 7.62 -9.45 -17.40
C SER A 110 7.89 -7.96 -17.47
#